data_AF-A0A7X8WKN7-F1
#
_entry.id   AF-A0A7X8WKN7-F1
#
_cell.length_a   1.000
_cell.length_b   1.000
_cell.length_c   1.000
_cell.angle_alpha   90.00
_cell.angle_beta   90.00
_cell.angle_gamma   90.00
#
_symmetry.space_group_name_H-M   'P 1'
#
loop_
_entity.id
_entity.type
_entity.pdbx_description
1 polymer ?
#
loop_
_entity_poly.entity_id
_entity_poly.type
_entity_poly.pdbx_seq_one_letter_code
_entity_poly.pdbx_strand_id
1 'polypeptide(L)'
;MVFDFGTANENQKKAIQTTEGPVLIIAGPGTGKTFTLVKRAVYLITQKKVRPENIMIATFTEKAAKEIITRISNELLKLNINININELYIGTLHSICLRLLKENLEYTRLRKNYRLLDDFEQKYLIFQNIWRFNSIQNIELLYGQTNSSWMRAQTLTYYINAITEELVSIDRLKQHSSLEIRTLGEVIETYNSILEEENTLDYSSIQVLAYNLLISNPEIREKLQEEIKYIMIDEYQDTNYVQEQLVFLIGDKHKNICVVGDDDQGLYRFRGATIRNILEFPNKFPYCERITLFENYRSEKDIVNFYNEWMTTTHGNGFDFEWDKFRFDKNIKPVKENLIEGTPTVIKIGAENNWKENVLDFIHRLKNSGNLTDYNQIAFLFRSVKHDRVKELADFLEQNEIPVYSPRSDLFFEREEIRFALAALLLCFPEYI
;
A
#
# COMPACT_ATOMS: atom_id res chain seq x y z
N MET A 1 -36.11 6.36 -4.84
CA MET A 1 -35.38 7.21 -5.80
C MET A 1 -34.45 6.33 -6.59
N VAL A 2 -34.32 6.54 -7.89
CA VAL A 2 -33.29 5.88 -8.71
C VAL A 2 -31.92 6.38 -8.23
N PHE A 3 -30.96 5.48 -8.07
CA PHE A 3 -29.60 5.85 -7.67
C PHE A 3 -28.88 6.58 -8.80
N ASP A 4 -28.21 7.69 -8.50
CA ASP A 4 -27.39 8.41 -9.47
C ASP A 4 -26.00 7.78 -9.59
N PHE A 5 -25.84 7.03 -10.68
CA PHE A 5 -24.57 6.40 -11.06
C PHE A 5 -23.54 7.40 -11.62
N GLY A 6 -23.90 8.66 -11.89
CA GLY A 6 -23.04 9.63 -12.54
C GLY A 6 -22.56 9.14 -13.90
N THR A 7 -21.25 9.19 -14.15
CA THR A 7 -20.63 8.76 -15.40
C THR A 7 -20.24 7.28 -15.43
N ALA A 8 -20.82 6.44 -14.57
CA ALA A 8 -20.45 5.03 -14.50
C ALA A 8 -20.86 4.26 -15.77
N ASN A 9 -19.96 3.45 -16.33
CA ASN A 9 -20.30 2.49 -17.37
C ASN A 9 -21.04 1.25 -16.79
N GLU A 10 -21.50 0.35 -17.65
CA GLU A 10 -22.29 -0.81 -17.22
C GLU A 10 -21.53 -1.76 -16.27
N ASN A 11 -20.23 -1.99 -16.48
CA ASN A 11 -19.44 -2.83 -15.58
C ASN A 11 -19.23 -2.15 -14.21
N GLN A 12 -19.04 -0.83 -14.19
CA GLN A 12 -18.96 -0.05 -12.95
C GLN A 12 -20.31 -0.04 -12.23
N LYS A 13 -21.44 0.11 -12.94
CA LYS A 13 -22.79 -0.01 -12.34
C LYS A 13 -23.00 -1.38 -11.72
N LYS A 14 -22.66 -2.45 -12.44
CA LYS A 14 -22.69 -3.83 -11.92
C LYS A 14 -21.84 -3.95 -10.64
N ALA A 15 -20.61 -3.44 -10.66
CA ALA A 15 -19.73 -3.42 -9.50
C ALA A 15 -20.26 -2.60 -8.32
N ILE A 16 -21.00 -1.52 -8.56
CA ILE A 16 -21.64 -0.72 -7.51
C ILE A 16 -22.83 -1.47 -6.90
N GLN A 17 -23.60 -2.19 -7.72
CA GLN A 17 -24.87 -2.81 -7.32
C GLN A 17 -24.73 -4.20 -6.70
N THR A 18 -23.70 -4.97 -7.05
CA THR A 18 -23.49 -6.33 -6.51
C THR A 18 -22.96 -6.27 -5.07
N THR A 19 -23.82 -5.96 -4.10
CA THR A 19 -23.41 -5.70 -2.71
C THR A 19 -23.17 -6.94 -1.87
N GLU A 20 -23.86 -8.03 -2.15
CA GLU A 20 -23.85 -9.25 -1.34
C GLU A 20 -22.84 -10.28 -1.85
N GLY A 21 -22.25 -11.04 -0.93
CA GLY A 21 -21.26 -12.05 -1.21
C GLY A 21 -19.87 -11.48 -1.57
N PRO A 22 -18.91 -12.37 -1.85
CA PRO A 22 -17.55 -11.97 -2.20
C PRO A 22 -17.48 -11.50 -3.65
N VAL A 23 -16.89 -10.33 -3.86
CA VAL A 23 -16.77 -9.66 -5.16
C VAL A 23 -15.30 -9.35 -5.43
N LEU A 24 -14.79 -9.78 -6.58
CA LEU A 24 -13.49 -9.39 -7.10
C LEU A 24 -13.70 -8.42 -8.27
N ILE A 25 -13.25 -7.18 -8.09
CA ILE A 25 -13.20 -6.18 -9.15
C ILE A 25 -11.77 -6.16 -9.73
N ILE A 26 -11.61 -6.78 -10.88
CA ILE A 26 -10.36 -6.77 -11.65
C ILE A 26 -10.36 -5.49 -12.48
N ALA A 27 -9.43 -4.59 -12.21
CA ALA A 27 -9.41 -3.29 -12.85
C ALA A 27 -8.05 -3.01 -13.47
N GLY A 28 -8.04 -2.35 -14.63
CA GLY A 28 -6.81 -1.81 -15.19
C GLY A 28 -6.41 -0.43 -14.68
N PRO A 29 -5.29 0.13 -15.17
CA PRO A 29 -4.90 1.49 -14.87
C PRO A 29 -5.95 2.48 -15.39
N GLY A 30 -6.33 3.45 -14.57
CA GLY A 30 -7.20 4.56 -15.00
C GLY A 30 -8.67 4.18 -15.30
N THR A 31 -9.13 3.01 -14.87
CA THR A 31 -10.49 2.51 -15.17
C THR A 31 -11.55 2.87 -14.13
N GLY A 32 -11.17 3.66 -13.13
CA GLY A 32 -12.10 4.20 -12.13
C GLY A 32 -12.28 3.37 -10.86
N LYS A 33 -11.32 2.51 -10.47
CA LYS A 33 -11.30 1.74 -9.20
C LYS A 33 -11.90 2.51 -8.00
N THR A 34 -11.27 3.62 -7.65
CA THR A 34 -11.68 4.47 -6.52
C THR A 34 -13.06 5.11 -6.72
N PHE A 35 -13.42 5.48 -7.95
CA PHE A 35 -14.75 6.01 -8.25
C PHE A 35 -15.83 4.94 -8.01
N THR A 36 -15.60 3.71 -8.47
CA THR A 36 -16.49 2.58 -8.26
C THR A 36 -16.65 2.26 -6.78
N LEU A 37 -15.55 2.23 -6.00
CA LEU A 37 -15.61 2.02 -4.54
C LEU A 37 -16.39 3.11 -3.81
N VAL A 38 -16.13 4.38 -4.13
CA VAL A 38 -16.87 5.52 -3.54
C VAL A 38 -18.36 5.40 -3.85
N LYS A 39 -18.74 5.20 -5.12
CA LYS A 39 -20.15 5.06 -5.50
C LYS A 39 -20.79 3.83 -4.87
N ARG A 40 -20.06 2.72 -4.69
CA ARG A 40 -20.53 1.52 -3.98
C ARG A 40 -20.82 1.82 -2.50
N ALA A 41 -19.94 2.54 -1.81
CA ALA A 41 -20.18 2.95 -0.42
C ALA A 41 -21.43 3.84 -0.31
N VAL A 42 -21.57 4.83 -1.20
CA VAL A 42 -22.76 5.70 -1.25
C VAL A 42 -24.02 4.89 -1.58
N TYR A 43 -23.94 3.89 -2.46
CA TYR A 43 -25.04 2.98 -2.79
C TYR A 43 -25.49 2.15 -1.58
N LEU A 44 -24.54 1.58 -0.82
CA LEU A 44 -24.82 0.83 0.41
C LEU A 44 -25.57 1.71 1.43
N ILE A 45 -25.10 2.93 1.65
CA ILE A 45 -25.70 3.87 2.60
C ILE A 45 -27.10 4.31 2.14
N THR A 46 -27.22 4.73 0.89
CA THR A 46 -28.43 5.44 0.42
C THR A 46 -29.53 4.51 -0.05
N GLN A 47 -29.19 3.43 -0.77
CA GLN A 47 -30.15 2.49 -1.37
C GLN A 47 -30.36 1.27 -0.49
N LYS A 48 -29.29 0.67 0.03
CA LYS A 48 -29.37 -0.51 0.89
C LYS A 48 -29.63 -0.17 2.36
N LYS A 49 -29.60 1.13 2.72
CA LYS A 49 -29.83 1.61 4.10
C LYS A 49 -28.88 0.98 5.12
N VAL A 50 -27.66 0.67 4.68
CA VAL A 50 -26.59 0.17 5.54
C VAL A 50 -26.10 1.34 6.39
N ARG A 51 -26.01 1.13 7.70
CA ARG A 51 -25.48 2.15 8.60
C ARG A 51 -23.96 2.33 8.37
N PRO A 52 -23.42 3.55 8.43
CA PRO A 52 -22.02 3.83 8.13
C PRO A 52 -21.02 2.98 8.94
N GLU A 53 -21.29 2.78 10.22
CA GLU A 53 -20.46 1.96 11.13
C GLU A 53 -20.36 0.49 10.70
N ASN A 54 -21.32 0.02 9.88
CA ASN A 54 -21.31 -1.32 9.35
C ASN A 54 -20.44 -1.50 8.09
N ILE A 55 -19.72 -0.46 7.66
CA ILE A 55 -18.93 -0.46 6.42
C ILE A 55 -17.46 -0.20 6.77
N MET A 56 -16.59 -1.12 6.33
CA MET A 56 -15.14 -0.99 6.40
C MET A 56 -14.57 -0.78 4.99
N ILE A 57 -13.69 0.22 4.85
CA ILE A 57 -12.94 0.50 3.62
C ILE A 57 -11.45 0.61 3.95
N ALA A 58 -10.66 -0.34 3.46
CA ALA A 58 -9.20 -0.29 3.62
C ALA A 58 -8.52 0.11 2.31
N THR A 59 -7.45 0.91 2.42
CA THR A 59 -6.61 1.33 1.30
C THR A 59 -5.13 1.12 1.62
N PHE A 60 -4.26 1.17 0.61
CA PHE A 60 -2.82 1.02 0.82
C PHE A 60 -2.16 2.25 1.47
N THR A 61 -2.70 3.46 1.30
CA THR A 61 -2.08 4.70 1.82
C THR A 61 -3.06 5.60 2.56
N GLU A 62 -2.57 6.32 3.56
CA GLU A 62 -3.36 7.32 4.29
C GLU A 62 -3.88 8.44 3.39
N LYS A 63 -3.16 8.78 2.31
CA LYS A 63 -3.62 9.75 1.31
C LYS A 63 -4.85 9.21 0.56
N ALA A 64 -4.82 7.95 0.13
CA ALA A 64 -5.95 7.31 -0.55
C ALA A 64 -7.18 7.21 0.37
N ALA A 65 -6.99 6.83 1.65
CA ALA A 65 -8.06 6.82 2.64
C ALA A 65 -8.73 8.20 2.79
N LYS A 66 -7.94 9.27 2.98
CA LYS A 66 -8.45 10.65 3.07
C LYS A 66 -9.18 11.10 1.80
N GLU A 67 -8.68 10.70 0.64
CA GLU A 67 -9.31 10.97 -0.64
C GLU A 67 -10.67 10.27 -0.77
N ILE A 68 -10.77 8.98 -0.39
CA ILE A 68 -12.03 8.25 -0.36
C ILE A 68 -13.03 8.91 0.58
N ILE A 69 -12.61 9.27 1.81
CA ILE A 69 -13.45 9.99 2.78
C ILE A 69 -14.01 11.27 2.13
N THR A 70 -13.14 12.10 1.57
CA THR A 70 -13.53 13.37 0.93
C THR A 70 -14.54 13.16 -0.19
N ARG A 71 -14.31 12.14 -1.04
CA ARG A 71 -15.19 11.83 -2.17
C ARG A 71 -16.56 11.32 -1.71
N ILE A 72 -16.62 10.44 -0.69
CA ILE A 72 -17.88 9.99 -0.10
C ILE A 72 -18.64 11.17 0.52
N SER A 73 -17.95 12.03 1.27
CA SER A 73 -18.54 13.26 1.85
C SER A 73 -19.18 14.12 0.79
N ASN A 74 -18.46 14.41 -0.30
CA ASN A 74 -18.97 15.25 -1.38
C ASN A 74 -20.20 14.63 -2.06
N GLU A 75 -20.23 13.31 -2.25
CA GLU A 75 -21.40 12.63 -2.83
C GLU A 75 -22.62 12.64 -1.89
N LEU A 76 -22.43 12.42 -0.60
CA LEU A 76 -23.53 12.46 0.38
C LEU A 76 -24.07 13.90 0.57
N LEU A 77 -23.20 14.90 0.54
CA LEU A 77 -23.58 16.32 0.60
C LEU A 77 -24.43 16.73 -0.60
N LYS A 78 -24.07 16.31 -1.82
CA LYS A 78 -24.89 16.55 -3.03
C LYS A 78 -26.31 15.97 -2.92
N LEU A 79 -26.48 14.90 -2.15
CA LEU A 79 -27.76 14.24 -1.91
C LEU A 79 -28.52 14.84 -0.71
N ASN A 80 -28.00 15.89 -0.06
CA ASN A 80 -28.51 16.47 1.19
C ASN A 80 -28.64 15.44 2.33
N ILE A 81 -27.71 14.47 2.38
CA ILE A 81 -27.67 13.45 3.43
C ILE A 81 -26.59 13.83 4.43
N ASN A 82 -27.00 14.19 5.64
CA ASN A 82 -26.08 14.50 6.72
C ASN A 82 -25.78 13.24 7.53
N ILE A 83 -24.63 12.64 7.27
CA ILE A 83 -24.12 11.45 7.96
C ILE A 83 -22.71 11.76 8.46
N ASN A 84 -22.41 11.29 9.68
CA ASN A 84 -21.07 11.39 10.22
C ASN A 84 -20.16 10.32 9.59
N ILE A 85 -19.37 10.72 8.61
CA ILE A 85 -18.50 9.79 7.85
C ILE A 85 -17.37 9.21 8.72
N ASN A 86 -17.08 9.83 9.86
CA ASN A 86 -16.11 9.29 10.82
C ASN A 86 -16.60 7.99 11.49
N GLU A 87 -17.88 7.63 11.34
CA GLU A 87 -18.41 6.35 11.81
C GLU A 87 -17.98 5.17 10.91
N LEU A 88 -17.68 5.41 9.63
CA LEU A 88 -17.14 4.36 8.78
C LEU A 88 -15.74 3.93 9.25
N TYR A 89 -15.44 2.64 9.14
CA TYR A 89 -14.09 2.12 9.35
C TYR A 89 -13.24 2.34 8.09
N ILE A 90 -12.75 3.57 7.88
CA ILE A 90 -11.93 3.94 6.71
C ILE A 90 -10.50 4.26 7.12
N GLY A 91 -9.52 3.64 6.46
CA GLY A 91 -8.11 3.89 6.72
C GLY A 91 -7.19 2.99 5.92
N THR A 92 -5.91 2.93 6.33
CA THR A 92 -5.06 1.79 6.00
C THR A 92 -5.39 0.59 6.89
N LEU A 93 -5.05 -0.63 6.46
CA LEU A 93 -5.20 -1.81 7.33
C LEU A 93 -4.46 -1.65 8.66
N HIS A 94 -3.28 -1.04 8.66
CA HIS A 94 -2.54 -0.70 9.88
C HIS A 94 -3.31 0.25 10.80
N SER A 95 -3.89 1.33 10.26
CA SER A 95 -4.69 2.28 11.04
C SER A 95 -5.94 1.62 11.64
N ILE A 96 -6.58 0.71 10.91
CA ILE A 96 -7.73 -0.07 11.39
C ILE A 96 -7.30 -1.05 12.50
N CYS A 97 -6.20 -1.78 12.32
CA CYS A 97 -5.64 -2.66 13.35
C CYS A 97 -5.25 -1.88 14.61
N LEU A 98 -4.60 -0.71 14.47
CA LEU A 98 -4.25 0.14 15.61
C LEU A 98 -5.48 0.63 16.37
N ARG A 99 -6.56 0.98 15.66
CA ARG A 99 -7.83 1.34 16.30
C ARG A 99 -8.38 0.16 17.11
N LEU A 100 -8.44 -1.03 16.50
CA LEU A 100 -8.91 -2.24 17.17
C LEU A 100 -8.09 -2.59 18.42
N LEU A 101 -6.75 -2.50 18.33
CA LEU A 101 -5.85 -2.73 19.45
C LEU A 101 -6.04 -1.70 20.57
N LYS A 102 -6.23 -0.42 20.23
CA LYS A 102 -6.47 0.63 21.22
C LYS A 102 -7.79 0.45 21.96
N GLU A 103 -8.85 0.07 21.25
CA GLU A 103 -10.19 -0.18 21.82
C GLU A 103 -10.22 -1.43 22.73
N ASN A 104 -9.29 -2.36 22.53
CA ASN A 104 -9.26 -3.65 23.25
C ASN A 104 -7.88 -3.89 23.92
N LEU A 105 -7.21 -2.82 24.34
CA LEU A 105 -5.81 -2.87 24.81
C LEU A 105 -5.61 -3.88 25.94
N GLU A 106 -6.59 -4.00 26.84
CA GLU A 106 -6.59 -4.90 28.01
C GLU A 106 -6.53 -6.39 27.65
N TYR A 107 -6.86 -6.75 26.41
CA TYR A 107 -6.82 -8.13 25.88
C TYR A 107 -5.56 -8.42 25.08
N THR A 108 -4.59 -7.51 25.09
CA THR A 108 -3.31 -7.62 24.38
C THR A 108 -2.15 -7.70 25.37
N ARG A 109 -0.96 -8.08 24.89
CA ARG A 109 0.27 -8.00 25.72
C ARG A 109 0.72 -6.56 26.03
N LEU A 110 0.15 -5.57 25.33
CA LEU A 110 0.61 -4.18 25.43
C LEU A 110 0.05 -3.53 26.70
N ARG A 111 0.92 -2.81 27.40
CA ARG A 111 0.56 -1.99 28.56
C ARG A 111 0.28 -0.55 28.10
N LYS A 112 -0.33 0.24 28.97
CA LYS A 112 -0.52 1.69 28.72
C LYS A 112 0.84 2.34 28.38
N ASN A 113 0.81 3.34 27.50
CA ASN A 113 1.99 4.06 27.02
C ASN A 113 3.02 3.18 26.29
N TYR A 114 2.58 2.15 25.55
CA TYR A 114 3.47 1.43 24.64
C TYR A 114 4.03 2.37 23.57
N ARG A 115 5.27 2.12 23.13
CA ARG A 115 5.91 2.89 22.06
C ARG A 115 5.76 2.18 20.72
N LEU A 116 5.29 2.90 19.71
CA LEU A 116 5.29 2.43 18.33
C LEU A 116 6.65 2.75 17.70
N LEU A 117 7.32 1.73 17.18
CA LEU A 117 8.63 1.83 16.55
C LEU A 117 8.48 2.06 15.05
N ASP A 118 9.26 3.00 14.51
CA ASP A 118 9.52 3.07 13.07
C ASP A 118 10.58 2.04 12.60
N ASP A 119 10.85 2.02 11.29
CA ASP A 119 11.79 1.07 10.67
C ASP A 119 13.24 1.24 11.17
N PHE A 120 13.66 2.47 11.52
CA PHE A 120 14.99 2.71 12.06
C PHE A 120 15.04 2.31 13.54
N GLU A 121 14.05 2.71 14.33
CA GLU A 121 13.93 2.37 15.74
C GLU A 121 13.86 0.85 15.95
N GLN A 122 13.18 0.12 15.06
CA GLN A 122 13.14 -1.34 15.09
C GLN A 122 14.54 -1.95 14.92
N LYS A 123 15.31 -1.49 13.92
CA LYS A 123 16.69 -1.93 13.67
C LYS A 123 17.60 -1.56 14.84
N TYR A 124 17.41 -0.36 15.38
CA TYR A 124 18.17 0.13 16.52
C TYR A 124 17.89 -0.68 17.79
N LEU A 125 16.63 -1.06 18.04
CA LEU A 125 16.26 -1.93 19.16
C LEU A 125 16.95 -3.30 19.07
N ILE A 126 16.95 -3.91 17.88
CA ILE A 126 17.66 -5.17 17.62
C ILE A 126 19.16 -4.99 17.81
N PHE A 127 19.73 -3.88 17.33
CA PHE A 127 21.15 -3.55 17.50
C PHE A 127 21.54 -3.39 18.98
N GLN A 128 20.75 -2.69 19.79
CA GLN A 128 20.98 -2.55 21.24
C GLN A 128 20.95 -3.90 21.96
N ASN A 129 20.13 -4.83 21.48
CA ASN A 129 19.98 -6.18 22.03
C ASN A 129 20.75 -7.26 21.26
N ILE A 130 21.72 -6.88 20.41
CA ILE A 130 22.40 -7.81 19.49
C ILE A 130 23.08 -8.97 20.22
N TRP A 131 23.51 -8.75 21.46
CA TRP A 131 24.14 -9.77 22.30
C TRP A 131 23.20 -10.95 22.61
N ARG A 132 21.88 -10.72 22.74
CA ARG A 132 20.87 -11.78 22.93
C ARG A 132 20.78 -12.65 21.68
N PHE A 133 20.76 -12.02 20.50
CA PHE A 133 20.74 -12.74 19.22
C PHE A 133 22.05 -13.49 18.95
N ASN A 134 23.20 -12.90 19.27
CA ASN A 134 24.50 -13.56 19.11
C ASN A 134 24.67 -14.80 20.02
N SER A 135 23.84 -14.95 21.05
CA SER A 135 23.84 -16.13 21.93
C SER A 135 23.06 -17.32 21.37
N ILE A 136 22.28 -17.11 20.31
CA ILE A 136 21.50 -18.13 19.61
C ILE A 136 22.45 -19.03 18.81
N GLN A 137 22.25 -20.35 18.91
CA GLN A 137 23.11 -21.30 18.22
C GLN A 137 22.89 -21.22 16.69
N ASN A 138 23.99 -21.21 15.94
CA ASN A 138 24.01 -21.18 14.47
C ASN A 138 23.45 -19.90 13.83
N ILE A 139 23.39 -18.81 14.60
CA ILE A 139 22.91 -17.50 14.14
C ILE A 139 23.69 -16.96 12.92
N GLU A 140 24.96 -17.34 12.79
CA GLU A 140 25.83 -17.00 11.66
C GLU A 140 25.31 -17.53 10.32
N LEU A 141 24.43 -18.53 10.31
CA LEU A 141 23.81 -19.02 9.08
C LEU A 141 22.85 -17.99 8.46
N LEU A 142 22.33 -17.03 9.23
CA LEU A 142 21.37 -16.04 8.74
C LEU A 142 22.02 -14.82 8.10
N TYR A 143 23.14 -14.35 8.63
CA TYR A 143 23.81 -13.13 8.14
C TYR A 143 25.26 -13.36 7.67
N GLY A 144 25.73 -14.61 7.65
CA GLY A 144 27.08 -14.97 7.23
C GLY A 144 28.16 -14.44 8.16
N GLN A 145 29.35 -14.16 7.62
CA GLN A 145 30.53 -13.73 8.39
C GLN A 145 30.68 -12.21 8.54
N THR A 146 29.58 -11.44 8.58
CA THR A 146 29.69 -9.99 8.76
C THR A 146 30.13 -9.61 10.17
N ASN A 147 31.13 -8.73 10.28
CA ASN A 147 31.60 -8.18 11.57
C ASN A 147 30.77 -6.97 12.05
N SER A 148 29.89 -6.43 11.20
CA SER A 148 29.08 -5.26 11.55
C SER A 148 27.82 -5.67 12.30
N SER A 149 27.75 -5.38 13.59
CA SER A 149 26.54 -5.60 14.41
C SER A 149 25.31 -4.88 13.86
N TRP A 150 25.50 -3.71 13.24
CA TRP A 150 24.41 -2.98 12.58
C TRP A 150 23.89 -3.75 11.36
N MET A 151 24.79 -4.28 10.52
CA MET A 151 24.38 -5.08 9.36
C MET A 151 23.67 -6.36 9.79
N ARG A 152 24.11 -7.01 10.88
CA ARG A 152 23.41 -8.16 11.48
C ARG A 152 21.99 -7.75 11.89
N ALA A 153 21.83 -6.64 12.61
CA ALA A 153 20.52 -6.14 13.01
C ALA A 153 19.60 -5.90 11.80
N GLN A 154 20.10 -5.26 10.74
CA GLN A 154 19.35 -5.05 9.50
C GLN A 154 18.88 -6.37 8.85
N THR A 155 19.75 -7.37 8.78
CA THR A 155 19.41 -8.69 8.25
C THR A 155 18.36 -9.40 9.12
N LEU A 156 18.50 -9.34 10.46
CA LEU A 156 17.53 -9.92 11.38
C LEU A 156 16.17 -9.24 11.25
N THR A 157 16.12 -7.90 11.15
CA THR A 157 14.87 -7.16 10.91
C THR A 157 14.15 -7.65 9.65
N TYR A 158 14.89 -7.86 8.55
CA TYR A 158 14.31 -8.37 7.31
C TYR A 158 13.62 -9.73 7.51
N TYR A 159 14.31 -10.69 8.15
CA TYR A 159 13.73 -12.01 8.42
C TYR A 159 12.56 -11.95 9.40
N ILE A 160 12.70 -11.16 10.47
CA ILE A 160 11.65 -10.96 11.48
C ILE A 160 10.36 -10.48 10.81
N ASN A 161 10.44 -9.39 10.03
CA ASN A 161 9.26 -8.82 9.39
C ASN A 161 8.64 -9.79 8.38
N ALA A 162 9.45 -10.44 7.55
CA ALA A 162 8.96 -11.40 6.56
C ALA A 162 8.23 -12.59 7.19
N ILE A 163 8.79 -13.18 8.26
CA ILE A 163 8.18 -14.33 8.95
C ILE A 163 6.93 -13.93 9.74
N THR A 164 6.97 -12.75 10.35
CA THR A 164 5.86 -12.20 11.15
C THR A 164 4.63 -11.97 10.28
N GLU A 165 4.80 -11.33 9.13
CA GLU A 165 3.71 -11.02 8.19
C GLU A 165 3.12 -12.26 7.49
N GLU A 166 3.86 -13.36 7.44
CA GLU A 166 3.42 -14.67 6.93
C GLU A 166 2.73 -15.53 8.01
N LEU A 167 2.58 -15.03 9.25
CA LEU A 167 1.95 -15.74 10.37
C LEU A 167 2.54 -17.14 10.63
N VAL A 168 3.84 -17.30 10.41
CA VAL A 168 4.48 -18.61 10.58
C VAL A 168 4.58 -18.95 12.07
N SER A 169 4.12 -20.15 12.45
CA SER A 169 4.21 -20.62 13.82
C SER A 169 5.67 -20.80 14.26
N ILE A 170 6.02 -20.17 15.38
CA ILE A 170 7.35 -20.28 16.02
C ILE A 170 7.67 -21.73 16.36
N ASP A 171 6.71 -22.49 16.90
CA ASP A 171 6.89 -23.91 17.21
C ASP A 171 7.24 -24.74 15.96
N ARG A 172 6.58 -24.46 14.83
CA ARG A 172 6.89 -25.12 13.56
C ARG A 172 8.29 -24.78 13.05
N LEU A 173 8.72 -23.52 13.20
CA LEU A 173 10.08 -23.10 12.85
C LEU A 173 11.11 -23.86 13.69
N LYS A 174 10.93 -23.90 15.01
CA LYS A 174 11.84 -24.58 15.97
C LYS A 174 11.90 -26.09 15.78
N GLN A 175 10.86 -26.72 15.23
CA GLN A 175 10.82 -28.15 14.92
C GLN A 175 11.25 -28.50 13.49
N HIS A 176 11.59 -27.52 12.66
CA HIS A 176 11.92 -27.74 11.27
C HIS A 176 13.24 -28.54 11.11
N SER A 177 13.38 -29.31 10.02
CA SER A 177 14.57 -30.14 9.78
C SER A 177 15.84 -29.34 9.45
N SER A 178 15.69 -28.25 8.71
CA SER A 178 16.77 -27.28 8.44
C SER A 178 17.19 -26.52 9.70
N LEU A 179 18.49 -26.49 9.97
CA LEU A 179 19.08 -25.78 11.10
C LEU A 179 18.83 -24.27 11.01
N GLU A 180 18.96 -23.69 9.82
CA GLU A 180 18.70 -22.27 9.54
C GLU A 180 17.28 -21.85 9.96
N ILE A 181 16.29 -22.69 9.64
CA ILE A 181 14.88 -22.42 9.93
C ILE A 181 14.60 -22.55 11.43
N ARG A 182 15.25 -23.50 12.13
CA ARG A 182 15.15 -23.58 13.60
C ARG A 182 15.72 -22.33 14.28
N THR A 183 16.90 -21.90 13.84
CA THR A 183 17.54 -20.67 14.32
C THR A 183 16.65 -19.45 14.10
N LEU A 184 15.95 -19.34 12.96
CA LEU A 184 14.95 -18.29 12.74
C LEU A 184 13.82 -18.31 13.79
N GLY A 185 13.35 -19.49 14.19
CA GLY A 185 12.36 -19.62 15.26
C GLY A 185 12.84 -19.05 16.59
N GLU A 186 14.09 -19.33 16.98
CA GLU A 186 14.71 -18.78 18.20
C GLU A 186 14.91 -17.26 18.11
N VAL A 187 15.25 -16.74 16.93
CA VAL A 187 15.36 -15.29 16.68
C VAL A 187 14.01 -14.59 16.88
N ILE A 188 12.94 -15.12 16.29
CA ILE A 188 11.58 -14.55 16.42
C ILE A 188 11.13 -14.58 17.89
N GLU A 189 11.36 -15.69 18.59
CA GLU A 189 11.03 -15.84 20.01
C GLU A 189 11.78 -14.82 20.87
N THR A 190 13.09 -14.66 20.64
CA THR A 190 13.93 -13.66 21.32
C THR A 190 13.48 -12.23 21.00
N TYR A 191 13.11 -11.95 19.76
CA TYR A 191 12.61 -10.63 19.38
C TYR A 191 11.27 -10.29 20.06
N ASN A 192 10.34 -11.25 20.09
CA ASN A 192 9.05 -11.07 20.74
C ASN A 192 9.18 -10.82 22.25
N SER A 193 10.13 -11.48 22.92
CA SER A 193 10.38 -11.22 24.35
C SER A 193 10.94 -9.81 24.57
N ILE A 194 11.85 -9.33 23.71
CA ILE A 194 12.34 -7.93 23.76
C ILE A 194 11.18 -6.94 23.58
N LEU A 195 10.30 -7.16 22.59
CA LEU A 195 9.15 -6.27 22.36
C LEU A 195 8.21 -6.22 23.58
N GLU A 196 8.05 -7.33 24.29
CA GLU A 196 7.23 -7.41 25.49
C GLU A 196 7.89 -6.72 26.70
N GLU A 197 9.17 -7.00 26.95
CA GLU A 197 9.97 -6.39 28.02
C GLU A 197 9.99 -4.85 27.89
N GLU A 198 10.20 -4.34 26.68
CA GLU A 198 10.27 -2.91 26.38
C GLU A 198 8.89 -2.26 26.19
N ASN A 199 7.80 -3.04 26.25
CA ASN A 199 6.43 -2.58 25.96
C ASN A 199 6.35 -1.81 24.62
N THR A 200 6.89 -2.41 23.55
CA THR A 200 6.97 -1.83 22.22
C THR A 200 6.15 -2.62 21.19
N LEU A 201 5.79 -1.91 20.12
CA LEU A 201 5.10 -2.42 18.96
C LEU A 201 5.80 -1.89 17.70
N ASP A 202 6.21 -2.75 16.79
CA ASP A 202 6.69 -2.35 15.47
C ASP A 202 5.56 -2.46 14.42
N TYR A 203 5.83 -1.94 13.22
CA TYR A 203 4.83 -1.88 12.15
C TYR A 203 4.33 -3.26 11.69
N SER A 204 5.22 -4.25 11.57
CA SER A 204 4.86 -5.61 11.14
C SER A 204 4.00 -6.31 12.20
N SER A 205 4.31 -6.09 13.48
CA SER A 205 3.60 -6.66 14.62
C SER A 205 2.19 -6.10 14.85
N ILE A 206 1.86 -4.89 14.35
CA ILE A 206 0.51 -4.30 14.48
C ILE A 206 -0.56 -5.30 14.00
N GLN A 207 -0.35 -5.85 12.82
CA GLN A 207 -1.33 -6.67 12.10
C GLN A 207 -1.44 -8.04 12.74
N VAL A 208 -0.30 -8.64 13.09
CA VAL A 208 -0.24 -9.94 13.77
C VAL A 208 -0.88 -9.87 15.15
N LEU A 209 -0.63 -8.80 15.92
CA LEU A 209 -1.23 -8.63 17.23
C LEU A 209 -2.75 -8.45 17.12
N ALA A 210 -3.24 -7.69 16.13
CA ALA A 210 -4.67 -7.55 15.87
C ALA A 210 -5.31 -8.88 15.44
N TYR A 211 -4.61 -9.67 14.62
CA TYR A 211 -5.06 -10.99 14.22
C TYR A 211 -5.17 -11.93 15.43
N ASN A 212 -4.11 -11.99 16.26
CA ASN A 212 -4.08 -12.82 17.45
C ASN A 212 -5.16 -12.39 18.47
N LEU A 213 -5.39 -11.09 18.66
CA LEU A 213 -6.48 -10.57 19.48
C LEU A 213 -7.83 -11.18 19.07
N LEU A 214 -8.15 -11.19 17.78
CA LEU A 214 -9.42 -11.71 17.26
C LEU A 214 -9.52 -13.24 17.26
N ILE A 215 -8.39 -13.94 17.10
CA ILE A 215 -8.35 -15.41 17.20
C ILE A 215 -8.54 -15.85 18.65
N SER A 216 -7.82 -15.24 19.59
CA SER A 216 -7.82 -15.60 21.01
C SER A 216 -9.06 -15.13 21.77
N ASN A 217 -9.79 -14.13 21.26
CA ASN A 217 -10.97 -13.56 21.92
C ASN A 217 -12.21 -13.62 21.00
N PRO A 218 -12.92 -14.77 20.94
CA PRO A 218 -14.10 -14.95 20.10
C PRO A 218 -15.19 -13.90 20.32
N GLU A 219 -15.40 -13.45 21.56
CA GLU A 219 -16.43 -12.44 21.88
C GLU A 219 -16.14 -11.08 21.22
N ILE A 220 -14.88 -10.64 21.23
CA ILE A 220 -14.43 -9.42 20.55
C ILE A 220 -14.61 -9.57 19.04
N ARG A 221 -14.21 -10.72 18.50
CA ARG A 221 -14.38 -11.03 17.07
C ARG A 221 -15.83 -11.03 16.65
N GLU A 222 -16.71 -11.69 17.40
CA GLU A 222 -18.14 -11.76 17.08
C GLU A 222 -18.81 -10.38 17.13
N LYS A 223 -18.46 -9.56 18.12
CA LYS A 223 -18.92 -8.17 18.20
C LYS A 223 -18.48 -7.38 16.97
N LEU A 224 -17.22 -7.48 16.59
CA LEU A 224 -16.68 -6.79 15.40
C LEU A 224 -17.34 -7.27 14.11
N GLN A 225 -17.58 -8.57 13.98
CA GLN A 225 -18.26 -9.19 12.83
C GLN A 225 -19.74 -8.78 12.72
N GLU A 226 -20.42 -8.54 13.84
CA GLU A 226 -21.81 -8.04 13.84
C GLU A 226 -21.89 -6.56 13.47
N GLU A 227 -20.86 -5.79 13.85
CA GLU A 227 -20.74 -4.39 13.49
C GLU A 227 -20.38 -4.27 12.00
N ILE A 228 -19.23 -4.78 11.59
CA ILE A 228 -18.70 -4.67 10.21
C ILE A 228 -19.35 -5.71 9.30
N LYS A 229 -20.33 -5.25 8.51
CA LYS A 229 -21.10 -6.12 7.59
C LYS A 229 -20.62 -6.10 6.16
N TYR A 230 -19.98 -5.02 5.72
CA TYR A 230 -19.47 -4.86 4.36
C TYR A 230 -18.01 -4.42 4.41
N ILE A 231 -17.15 -5.16 3.72
CA ILE A 231 -15.72 -4.87 3.65
C ILE A 231 -15.35 -4.54 2.21
N MET A 232 -14.65 -3.43 2.01
CA MET A 232 -14.09 -3.01 0.73
C MET A 232 -12.59 -2.80 0.86
N ILE A 233 -11.79 -3.47 0.04
CA ILE A 233 -10.33 -3.33 0.04
C ILE A 233 -9.87 -2.79 -1.32
N ASP A 234 -9.24 -1.62 -1.32
CA ASP A 234 -8.58 -1.02 -2.49
C ASP A 234 -7.12 -1.48 -2.59
N GLU A 235 -6.58 -1.51 -3.81
CA GLU A 235 -5.22 -1.97 -4.12
C GLU A 235 -4.88 -3.36 -3.55
N TYR A 236 -5.80 -4.32 -3.69
CA TYR A 236 -5.69 -5.66 -3.09
C TYR A 236 -4.46 -6.45 -3.57
N GLN A 237 -3.90 -6.14 -4.74
CA GLN A 237 -2.66 -6.74 -5.24
C GLN A 237 -1.44 -6.46 -4.34
N ASP A 238 -1.49 -5.40 -3.54
CA ASP A 238 -0.39 -4.96 -2.68
C ASP A 238 -0.57 -5.41 -1.23
N THR A 239 -1.50 -6.35 -0.98
CA THR A 239 -1.70 -6.95 0.34
C THR A 239 -0.73 -8.09 0.62
N ASN A 240 -0.37 -8.28 1.89
CA ASN A 240 0.40 -9.44 2.37
C ASN A 240 -0.51 -10.52 2.98
N TYR A 241 0.06 -11.63 3.45
CA TYR A 241 -0.72 -12.77 3.96
C TYR A 241 -1.54 -12.43 5.20
N VAL A 242 -0.95 -11.83 6.24
CA VAL A 242 -1.68 -11.44 7.47
C VAL A 242 -2.83 -10.48 7.18
N GLN A 243 -2.68 -9.58 6.21
CA GLN A 243 -3.75 -8.67 5.79
C GLN A 243 -4.95 -9.41 5.20
N GLU A 244 -4.71 -10.37 4.30
CA GLU A 244 -5.77 -11.21 3.75
C GLU A 244 -6.47 -12.01 4.87
N GLN A 245 -5.70 -12.61 5.78
CA GLN A 245 -6.28 -13.37 6.89
C GLN A 245 -7.13 -12.50 7.82
N LEU A 246 -6.71 -11.27 8.12
CA LEU A 246 -7.50 -10.30 8.87
C LEU A 246 -8.80 -9.96 8.17
N VAL A 247 -8.76 -9.67 6.86
CA VAL A 247 -9.96 -9.36 6.07
C VAL A 247 -10.95 -10.52 6.10
N PHE A 248 -10.47 -11.76 5.94
CA PHE A 248 -11.32 -12.94 6.02
C PHE A 248 -11.85 -13.18 7.43
N LEU A 249 -11.04 -12.98 8.46
CA LEU A 249 -11.47 -13.14 9.85
C LEU A 249 -12.55 -12.12 10.23
N ILE A 250 -12.42 -10.87 9.83
CA ILE A 250 -13.43 -9.82 10.09
C ILE A 250 -14.67 -10.05 9.21
N GLY A 251 -14.50 -10.47 7.96
CA GLY A 251 -15.60 -10.68 7.02
C GLY A 251 -16.29 -12.04 7.11
N ASP A 252 -15.84 -12.92 8.01
CA ASP A 252 -16.24 -14.34 8.00
C ASP A 252 -17.76 -14.53 8.16
N LYS A 253 -18.41 -13.72 9.00
CA LYS A 253 -19.82 -13.88 9.34
C LYS A 253 -20.77 -13.51 8.20
N HIS A 254 -20.48 -12.43 7.48
CA HIS A 254 -21.35 -11.88 6.44
C HIS A 254 -20.88 -12.19 5.02
N LYS A 255 -19.58 -12.49 4.83
CA LYS A 255 -18.95 -12.79 3.53
C LYS A 255 -19.11 -11.71 2.46
N ASN A 256 -19.57 -10.52 2.81
CA ASN A 256 -19.73 -9.36 1.93
C ASN A 256 -18.39 -8.62 1.78
N ILE A 257 -17.43 -9.30 1.15
CA ILE A 257 -16.06 -8.81 0.95
C ILE A 257 -15.89 -8.42 -0.52
N CYS A 258 -15.64 -7.14 -0.78
CA CYS A 258 -15.35 -6.62 -2.11
C CYS A 258 -13.90 -6.19 -2.20
N VAL A 259 -13.09 -6.87 -3.00
CA VAL A 259 -11.69 -6.50 -3.23
C VAL A 259 -11.55 -5.90 -4.62
N VAL A 260 -10.72 -4.85 -4.73
CA VAL A 260 -10.44 -4.15 -5.98
C VAL A 260 -8.94 -4.08 -6.16
N GLY A 261 -8.46 -4.38 -7.36
CA GLY A 261 -7.04 -4.28 -7.64
C GLY A 261 -6.70 -4.46 -9.10
N ASP A 262 -5.42 -4.24 -9.38
CA ASP A 262 -4.81 -4.37 -10.69
C ASP A 262 -3.52 -5.18 -10.55
N ASP A 263 -3.53 -6.40 -11.06
CA ASP A 263 -2.41 -7.32 -10.98
C ASP A 263 -1.15 -6.83 -11.75
N ASP A 264 -1.30 -5.92 -12.72
CA ASP A 264 -0.14 -5.30 -13.41
C ASP A 264 0.51 -4.22 -12.54
N GLN A 265 -0.14 -3.80 -11.45
CA GLN A 265 0.32 -2.76 -10.53
C GLN A 265 0.83 -3.30 -9.20
N GLY A 266 1.05 -4.62 -9.09
CA GLY A 266 1.67 -5.25 -7.90
C GLY A 266 3.14 -4.86 -7.76
N LEU A 267 3.43 -3.78 -7.05
CA LEU A 267 4.77 -3.19 -6.95
C LEU A 267 5.44 -3.43 -5.59
N TYR A 268 4.67 -3.79 -4.55
CA TYR A 268 5.15 -3.80 -3.17
C TYR A 268 5.65 -5.16 -2.66
N ARG A 269 6.03 -6.08 -3.56
CA ARG A 269 6.57 -7.41 -3.17
C ARG A 269 7.77 -7.34 -2.22
N PHE A 270 8.61 -6.33 -2.36
CA PHE A 270 9.77 -6.09 -1.47
C PHE A 270 9.36 -5.70 -0.04
N ARG A 271 8.07 -5.43 0.21
CA ARG A 271 7.46 -5.19 1.53
C ARG A 271 6.53 -6.33 1.96
N GLY A 272 6.70 -7.53 1.42
CA GLY A 272 5.89 -8.70 1.78
C GLY A 272 4.55 -8.83 1.04
N ALA A 273 4.18 -7.89 0.16
CA ALA A 273 2.97 -8.03 -0.64
C ALA A 273 3.04 -9.25 -1.58
N THR A 274 1.91 -9.92 -1.77
CA THR A 274 1.82 -11.09 -2.63
C THR A 274 0.67 -10.97 -3.63
N ILE A 275 1.04 -11.01 -4.91
CA ILE A 275 0.08 -10.99 -6.02
C ILE A 275 -0.89 -12.17 -5.98
N ARG A 276 -0.53 -13.25 -5.27
CA ARG A 276 -1.38 -14.43 -5.12
C ARG A 276 -2.70 -14.13 -4.44
N ASN A 277 -2.75 -13.16 -3.52
CA ASN A 277 -3.98 -12.80 -2.81
C ASN A 277 -5.09 -12.44 -3.81
N ILE A 278 -4.82 -11.52 -4.75
CA ILE A 278 -5.83 -11.12 -5.73
C ILE A 278 -6.17 -12.22 -6.74
N LEU A 279 -5.18 -13.01 -7.17
CA LEU A 279 -5.35 -14.07 -8.16
C LEU A 279 -6.13 -15.27 -7.60
N GLU A 280 -5.87 -15.61 -6.35
CA GLU A 280 -6.48 -16.76 -5.66
C GLU A 280 -7.76 -16.39 -4.92
N PHE A 281 -8.08 -15.11 -4.73
CA PHE A 281 -9.28 -14.65 -4.02
C PHE A 281 -10.56 -15.40 -4.43
N PRO A 282 -10.87 -15.59 -5.74
CA PRO A 282 -12.08 -16.30 -6.13
C PRO A 282 -12.10 -17.76 -5.69
N ASN A 283 -10.94 -18.38 -5.48
CA ASN A 283 -10.80 -19.77 -5.06
C ASN A 283 -10.96 -19.93 -3.54
N LYS A 284 -10.98 -18.83 -2.78
CA LYS A 284 -11.20 -18.82 -1.32
C LYS A 284 -12.69 -18.91 -0.95
N PHE A 285 -13.59 -18.83 -1.94
CA PHE A 285 -15.04 -18.85 -1.74
C PHE A 285 -15.72 -19.86 -2.68
N PRO A 286 -16.82 -20.52 -2.25
CA PRO A 286 -17.59 -21.41 -3.14
C PRO A 286 -18.19 -20.69 -4.36
N TYR A 287 -18.53 -19.41 -4.19
CA TYR A 287 -18.99 -18.50 -5.23
C TYR A 287 -18.30 -17.16 -5.03
N CYS A 288 -17.85 -16.53 -6.12
CA CYS A 288 -17.28 -15.19 -6.12
C CYS A 288 -17.66 -14.50 -7.42
N GLU A 289 -18.29 -13.33 -7.32
CA GLU A 289 -18.61 -12.53 -8.50
C GLU A 289 -17.35 -11.81 -9.00
N ARG A 290 -16.99 -12.04 -10.26
CA ARG A 290 -15.86 -11.38 -10.92
C ARG A 290 -16.38 -10.29 -11.84
N ILE A 291 -15.91 -9.06 -11.66
CA ILE A 291 -16.31 -7.92 -12.47
C ILE A 291 -15.05 -7.24 -12.99
N THR A 292 -15.00 -6.97 -14.29
CA THR A 292 -13.82 -6.44 -14.95
C THR A 292 -14.02 -5.00 -15.43
N LEU A 293 -13.07 -4.13 -15.12
CA LEU A 293 -13.06 -2.73 -15.53
C LEU A 293 -11.88 -2.51 -16.49
N PHE A 294 -12.18 -2.39 -17.79
CA PHE A 294 -11.17 -2.25 -18.85
C PHE A 294 -11.17 -0.89 -19.55
N GLU A 295 -12.19 -0.07 -19.35
CA GLU A 295 -12.31 1.25 -19.99
C GLU A 295 -11.47 2.29 -19.24
N ASN A 296 -10.45 2.86 -19.90
CA ASN A 296 -9.56 3.87 -19.34
C ASN A 296 -10.08 5.28 -19.63
N TYR A 297 -10.27 6.05 -18.57
CA TYR A 297 -10.75 7.44 -18.63
C TYR A 297 -9.64 8.47 -18.41
N ARG A 298 -8.43 8.03 -18.08
CA ARG A 298 -7.33 8.90 -17.64
C ARG A 298 -6.43 9.32 -18.81
N SER A 299 -5.97 8.34 -19.57
CA SER A 299 -4.91 8.47 -20.56
C SER A 299 -5.47 8.56 -21.97
N GLU A 300 -4.72 9.20 -22.86
CA GLU A 300 -5.03 9.24 -24.29
C GLU A 300 -4.77 7.87 -24.95
N LYS A 301 -5.41 7.65 -26.10
CA LYS A 301 -5.39 6.38 -26.84
C LYS A 301 -3.97 5.83 -27.08
N ASP A 302 -3.03 6.67 -27.48
CA ASP A 302 -1.65 6.23 -27.77
C ASP A 302 -0.91 5.74 -26.52
N ILE A 303 -1.12 6.36 -25.36
CA ILE A 303 -0.54 5.90 -24.08
C ILE A 303 -1.12 4.54 -23.71
N VAL A 304 -2.44 4.37 -23.88
CA VAL A 304 -3.11 3.09 -23.60
C VAL A 304 -2.61 1.99 -24.54
N ASN A 305 -2.48 2.31 -25.84
CA ASN A 305 -1.95 1.38 -26.83
C ASN A 305 -0.50 0.99 -26.53
N PHE A 306 0.36 1.97 -26.21
CA PHE A 306 1.74 1.72 -25.82
C PHE A 306 1.81 0.79 -24.60
N TYR A 307 0.96 1.02 -23.58
CA TYR A 307 0.88 0.13 -22.42
C TYR A 307 0.46 -1.30 -22.83
N ASN A 308 -0.61 -1.45 -23.61
CA ASN A 308 -1.08 -2.79 -24.04
C ASN A 308 0.01 -3.52 -24.85
N GLU A 309 0.68 -2.83 -25.77
CA GLU A 309 1.80 -3.38 -26.54
C GLU A 309 2.97 -3.77 -25.62
N TRP A 310 3.39 -2.86 -24.73
CA TRP A 310 4.46 -3.10 -23.78
C TRP A 310 4.23 -4.38 -22.98
N MET A 311 3.02 -4.59 -22.45
CA MET A 311 2.71 -5.78 -21.67
C MET A 311 2.92 -7.08 -22.46
N THR A 312 2.66 -7.09 -23.77
CA THR A 312 2.94 -8.27 -24.62
C THR A 312 4.43 -8.54 -24.80
N THR A 313 5.28 -7.52 -24.67
CA THR A 313 6.75 -7.65 -24.80
C THR A 313 7.44 -8.14 -23.53
N THR A 314 6.73 -8.17 -22.39
CA THR A 314 7.29 -8.56 -21.08
C THR A 314 7.33 -10.08 -20.86
N HIS A 315 7.51 -10.83 -21.95
CA HIS A 315 7.58 -12.29 -22.01
C HIS A 315 8.60 -12.75 -23.08
N GLY A 316 9.23 -13.90 -22.89
CA GLY A 316 10.10 -14.54 -23.90
C GLY A 316 11.60 -14.28 -23.71
N ASN A 317 12.38 -14.48 -24.77
CA ASN A 317 13.86 -14.46 -24.75
C ASN A 317 14.40 -13.07 -24.32
N GLY A 318 14.64 -12.92 -23.01
CA GLY A 318 15.06 -11.66 -22.37
C GLY A 318 14.43 -11.44 -20.99
N PHE A 319 13.39 -12.21 -20.64
CA PHE A 319 12.75 -12.19 -19.34
C PHE A 319 12.74 -13.61 -18.74
N ASP A 320 13.37 -13.81 -17.58
CA ASP A 320 13.34 -15.07 -16.82
C ASP A 320 11.98 -15.29 -16.10
N PHE A 321 10.91 -14.68 -16.60
CA PHE A 321 9.60 -14.61 -15.96
C PHE A 321 8.47 -14.82 -16.98
N GLU A 322 7.48 -15.62 -16.60
CA GLU A 322 6.26 -15.84 -17.36
C GLU A 322 5.05 -15.39 -16.54
N TRP A 323 4.20 -14.56 -17.14
CA TRP A 323 3.01 -14.04 -16.47
C TRP A 323 1.88 -15.06 -16.26
N ASP A 324 1.89 -16.24 -16.90
CA ASP A 324 0.83 -17.28 -16.91
C ASP A 324 -0.17 -17.19 -15.73
N LYS A 325 0.20 -17.74 -14.57
CA LYS A 325 -0.65 -17.78 -13.37
C LYS A 325 -0.59 -16.52 -12.51
N PHE A 326 0.13 -15.50 -12.97
CA PHE A 326 0.43 -14.27 -12.24
C PHE A 326 -0.21 -13.02 -12.84
N ARG A 327 -1.09 -13.19 -13.83
CA ARG A 327 -1.79 -12.09 -14.49
C ARG A 327 -3.20 -12.49 -14.94
N PHE A 328 -4.16 -11.61 -14.77
CA PHE A 328 -5.46 -11.74 -15.43
C PHE A 328 -5.35 -11.27 -16.89
N ASP A 329 -6.00 -12.00 -17.80
CA ASP A 329 -6.10 -11.52 -19.18
C ASP A 329 -6.92 -10.23 -19.23
N LYS A 330 -6.30 -9.16 -19.74
CA LYS A 330 -6.89 -7.83 -19.79
C LYS A 330 -6.33 -7.04 -20.97
N ASN A 331 -7.25 -6.37 -21.65
CA ASN A 331 -6.96 -5.43 -22.72
C ASN A 331 -7.65 -4.10 -22.42
N ILE A 332 -6.86 -3.06 -22.21
CA ILE A 332 -7.37 -1.76 -21.76
C ILE A 332 -7.86 -0.96 -22.97
N LYS A 333 -9.07 -0.41 -22.87
CA LYS A 333 -9.73 0.33 -23.94
C LYS A 333 -9.76 1.82 -23.61
N PRO A 334 -9.18 2.71 -24.42
CA PRO A 334 -9.29 4.14 -24.20
C PRO A 334 -10.72 4.60 -24.47
N VAL A 335 -11.28 5.41 -23.57
CA VAL A 335 -12.60 6.06 -23.78
C VAL A 335 -12.45 7.37 -24.54
N LYS A 336 -11.32 8.06 -24.37
CA LYS A 336 -11.01 9.28 -25.11
C LYS A 336 -10.61 8.91 -26.54
N GLU A 337 -11.37 9.40 -27.52
CA GLU A 337 -11.08 9.24 -28.94
C GLU A 337 -10.27 10.39 -29.53
N ASN A 338 -10.12 11.49 -28.78
CA ASN A 338 -9.51 12.74 -29.25
C ASN A 338 -8.00 12.61 -29.42
N LEU A 339 -7.58 12.01 -30.53
CA LEU A 339 -6.23 12.19 -31.06
C LEU A 339 -6.17 13.56 -31.72
N ILE A 340 -5.31 14.45 -31.22
CA ILE A 340 -4.81 15.53 -32.07
C ILE A 340 -3.81 14.88 -33.01
N GLU A 341 -4.24 14.66 -34.25
CA GLU A 341 -3.43 14.05 -35.29
C GLU A 341 -2.06 14.77 -35.40
N GLY A 342 -0.97 14.00 -35.39
CA GLY A 342 0.40 14.54 -35.46
C GLY A 342 1.04 14.93 -34.12
N THR A 343 0.37 14.78 -32.97
CA THR A 343 0.99 15.02 -31.65
C THR A 343 1.52 13.71 -31.06
N PRO A 344 2.84 13.55 -30.89
CA PRO A 344 3.38 12.32 -30.30
C PRO A 344 3.06 12.27 -28.80
N THR A 345 2.31 11.24 -28.39
CA THR A 345 1.90 11.09 -26.99
C THR A 345 2.93 10.33 -26.14
N VAL A 346 3.77 9.51 -26.78
CA VAL A 346 4.89 8.80 -26.15
C VAL A 346 6.13 9.01 -27.02
N ILE A 347 7.20 9.52 -26.42
CA ILE A 347 8.48 9.76 -27.09
C ILE A 347 9.61 9.08 -26.34
N LYS A 348 10.51 8.43 -27.08
CA LYS A 348 11.77 7.89 -26.55
C LYS A 348 12.91 8.79 -27.01
N ILE A 349 13.64 9.36 -26.07
CA ILE A 349 14.76 10.26 -26.35
C ILE A 349 16.05 9.58 -25.87
N GLY A 350 17.10 9.63 -26.69
CA GLY A 350 18.44 9.19 -26.30
C GLY A 350 19.12 10.22 -25.39
N ALA A 351 19.98 9.78 -24.48
CA ALA A 351 20.75 10.69 -23.64
C ALA A 351 21.93 11.27 -24.44
N GLU A 352 21.87 12.56 -24.74
CA GLU A 352 23.02 13.36 -25.18
C GLU A 352 23.58 14.16 -23.98
N ASN A 353 24.76 14.77 -24.12
CA ASN A 353 25.37 15.57 -23.05
C ASN A 353 24.46 16.74 -22.57
N ASN A 354 23.59 17.26 -23.45
CA ASN A 354 22.75 18.44 -23.18
C ASN A 354 21.30 18.07 -22.80
N TRP A 355 21.11 16.92 -22.14
CA TRP A 355 19.76 16.43 -21.84
C TRP A 355 18.97 17.30 -20.86
N LYS A 356 19.64 18.03 -19.96
CA LYS A 356 19.00 18.93 -18.98
C LYS A 356 18.42 20.17 -19.67
N GLU A 357 19.19 20.75 -20.60
CA GLU A 357 18.79 21.86 -21.46
C GLU A 357 17.60 21.45 -22.33
N ASN A 358 17.64 20.25 -22.93
CA ASN A 358 16.53 19.73 -23.73
C ASN A 358 15.22 19.58 -22.91
N VAL A 359 15.33 19.18 -21.65
CA VAL A 359 14.17 19.09 -20.74
C VAL A 359 13.62 20.49 -20.44
N LEU A 360 14.49 21.45 -20.09
CA LEU A 360 14.12 22.84 -19.82
C LEU A 360 13.43 23.48 -21.04
N ASP A 361 14.01 23.34 -22.22
CA ASP A 361 13.45 23.83 -23.49
C ASP A 361 12.09 23.21 -23.81
N PHE A 362 11.91 21.93 -23.47
CA PHE A 362 10.61 21.27 -23.62
C PHE A 362 9.56 21.86 -22.68
N ILE A 363 9.91 22.10 -21.41
CA ILE A 363 9.00 22.74 -20.45
C ILE A 363 8.62 24.15 -20.91
N HIS A 364 9.59 24.95 -21.34
CA HIS A 364 9.34 26.30 -21.86
C HIS A 364 8.48 26.27 -23.12
N ARG A 365 8.71 25.32 -24.05
CA ARG A 365 7.84 25.16 -25.23
C ARG A 365 6.39 24.86 -24.83
N LEU A 366 6.16 23.97 -23.87
CA LEU A 366 4.82 23.67 -23.38
C LEU A 366 4.16 24.87 -22.67
N LYS A 367 4.96 25.67 -21.94
CA LYS A 367 4.49 26.89 -21.27
C LYS A 367 4.11 27.96 -22.28
N ASN A 368 4.98 28.20 -23.27
CA ASN A 368 4.81 29.19 -24.33
C ASN A 368 3.64 28.85 -25.27
N SER A 369 3.40 27.56 -25.53
CA SER A 369 2.26 27.12 -26.33
C SER A 369 0.93 27.17 -25.57
N GLY A 370 0.95 27.42 -24.27
CA GLY A 370 -0.24 27.43 -23.40
C GLY A 370 -0.75 26.03 -23.02
N ASN A 371 -0.07 24.95 -23.45
CA ASN A 371 -0.41 23.58 -23.08
C ASN A 371 -0.09 23.28 -21.61
N LEU A 372 0.87 24.00 -21.03
CA LEU A 372 1.23 23.93 -19.63
C LEU A 372 0.78 25.22 -18.91
N THR A 373 -0.32 25.15 -18.18
CA THR A 373 -0.82 26.28 -17.40
C THR A 373 -0.15 26.36 -16.02
N ASP A 374 0.15 25.23 -15.42
CA ASP A 374 0.75 25.09 -14.09
C ASP A 374 1.86 24.02 -14.14
N TYR A 375 3.02 24.29 -13.54
CA TYR A 375 4.10 23.30 -13.41
C TYR A 375 3.68 22.03 -12.65
N ASN A 376 2.65 22.09 -11.81
CA ASN A 376 2.05 20.93 -11.15
C ASN A 376 1.45 19.90 -12.14
N GLN A 377 1.27 20.26 -13.41
CA GLN A 377 0.86 19.32 -14.46
C GLN A 377 2.01 18.45 -14.97
N ILE A 378 3.25 18.73 -14.56
CA ILE A 378 4.44 17.94 -14.90
C ILE A 378 4.82 17.04 -13.72
N ALA A 379 5.06 15.77 -14.03
CA ALA A 379 5.64 14.83 -13.09
C ALA A 379 6.85 14.13 -13.71
N PHE A 380 7.96 14.12 -12.99
CA PHE A 380 9.13 13.33 -13.34
C PHE A 380 9.12 12.02 -12.56
N LEU A 381 9.25 10.89 -13.26
CA LEU A 381 9.28 9.56 -12.67
C LEU A 381 10.65 8.94 -12.87
N PHE A 382 11.32 8.59 -11.78
CA PHE A 382 12.63 7.95 -11.78
C PHE A 382 12.59 6.65 -10.97
N ARG A 383 13.45 5.69 -11.32
CA ARG A 383 13.65 4.48 -10.50
C ARG A 383 14.12 4.82 -9.08
N SER A 384 14.95 5.87 -8.95
CA SER A 384 15.38 6.40 -7.66
C SER A 384 15.60 7.91 -7.80
N VAL A 385 15.01 8.67 -6.88
CA VAL A 385 15.21 10.13 -6.77
C VAL A 385 16.52 10.49 -6.06
N LYS A 386 17.23 9.49 -5.50
CA LYS A 386 18.53 9.69 -4.82
C LYS A 386 19.72 9.72 -5.78
N HIS A 387 19.52 9.33 -7.03
CA HIS A 387 20.60 9.25 -8.02
C HIS A 387 21.11 10.65 -8.38
N ASP A 388 22.43 10.83 -8.50
CA ASP A 388 23.07 12.15 -8.71
C ASP A 388 22.50 12.89 -9.92
N ARG A 389 22.36 12.23 -11.07
CA ARG A 389 21.67 12.80 -12.26
C ARG A 389 20.27 13.38 -11.99
N VAL A 390 19.51 12.82 -11.05
CA VAL A 390 18.18 13.35 -10.69
C VAL A 390 18.32 14.58 -9.81
N LYS A 391 19.26 14.57 -8.85
CA LYS A 391 19.59 15.75 -8.04
C LYS A 391 20.09 16.90 -8.92
N GLU A 392 21.02 16.62 -9.83
CA GLU A 392 21.53 17.59 -10.80
C GLU A 392 20.44 18.20 -11.69
N LEU A 393 19.45 17.41 -12.14
CA LEU A 393 18.33 17.95 -12.90
C LEU A 393 17.46 18.85 -12.04
N ALA A 394 17.16 18.44 -10.80
CA ALA A 394 16.35 19.24 -9.89
C ALA A 394 17.02 20.60 -9.63
N ASP A 395 18.30 20.60 -9.28
CA ASP A 395 19.08 21.82 -9.04
C ASP A 395 19.14 22.69 -10.31
N PHE A 396 19.34 22.07 -11.48
CA PHE A 396 19.35 22.79 -12.76
C PHE A 396 18.01 23.46 -13.07
N LEU A 397 16.88 22.78 -12.83
CA LEU A 397 15.56 23.36 -13.05
C LEU A 397 15.28 24.51 -12.07
N GLU A 398 15.65 24.36 -10.80
CA GLU A 398 15.49 25.41 -9.79
C GLU A 398 16.34 26.65 -10.09
N GLN A 399 17.58 26.46 -10.55
CA GLN A 399 18.45 27.55 -11.02
C GLN A 399 17.87 28.31 -12.23
N ASN A 400 17.00 27.66 -13.00
CA ASN A 400 16.27 28.24 -14.14
C ASN A 400 14.83 28.60 -13.79
N GLU A 401 14.55 28.90 -12.51
CA GLU A 401 13.26 29.43 -12.01
C GLU A 401 12.07 28.46 -12.18
N ILE A 402 12.33 27.16 -12.32
CA ILE A 402 11.29 26.12 -12.31
C ILE A 402 11.30 25.45 -10.94
N PRO A 403 10.26 25.65 -10.10
CA PRO A 403 10.22 25.06 -8.77
C PRO A 403 10.07 23.54 -8.86
N VAL A 404 10.91 22.81 -8.12
CA VAL A 404 10.90 21.35 -8.06
C VAL A 404 10.44 20.88 -6.68
N TYR A 405 9.53 19.91 -6.66
CA TYR A 405 9.06 19.29 -5.42
C TYR A 405 9.37 17.79 -5.41
N SER A 406 10.19 17.34 -4.45
CA SER A 406 10.60 15.94 -4.29
C SER A 406 10.36 15.43 -2.85
N PRO A 407 9.13 15.02 -2.50
CA PRO A 407 8.73 14.74 -1.11
C PRO A 407 9.32 13.46 -0.51
N ARG A 408 9.78 12.51 -1.34
CA ARG A 408 10.26 11.18 -0.91
C ARG A 408 11.77 11.10 -0.76
N SER A 409 12.41 12.24 -0.77
CA SER A 409 13.85 12.29 -0.73
C SER A 409 14.25 12.72 0.68
N ASP A 410 15.28 12.05 1.22
CA ASP A 410 16.00 12.56 2.39
C ASP A 410 16.56 13.97 2.10
N LEU A 411 16.46 14.48 0.86
CA LEU A 411 16.85 15.83 0.46
C LEU A 411 16.35 16.90 1.41
N PHE A 412 15.15 16.78 2.00
CA PHE A 412 14.69 17.75 3.02
C PHE A 412 15.62 17.76 4.25
N PHE A 413 15.94 16.58 4.80
CA PHE A 413 16.86 16.45 5.93
C PHE A 413 18.35 16.57 5.52
N GLU A 414 18.68 16.45 4.24
CA GLU A 414 20.02 16.70 3.70
C GLU A 414 20.30 18.19 3.51
N ARG A 415 19.27 19.05 3.42
CA ARG A 415 19.46 20.52 3.27
C ARG A 415 20.24 21.08 4.45
N GLU A 416 21.23 21.91 4.18
CA GLU A 416 22.13 22.46 5.21
C GLU A 416 21.35 23.18 6.31
N GLU A 417 20.35 23.98 5.95
CA GLU A 417 19.53 24.72 6.89
C GLU A 417 18.73 23.81 7.85
N ILE A 418 18.23 22.68 7.34
CA ILE A 418 17.49 21.71 8.15
C ILE A 418 18.45 20.94 9.07
N ARG A 419 19.62 20.55 8.56
CA ARG A 419 20.66 19.88 9.37
C ARG A 419 21.15 20.77 10.51
N PHE A 420 21.39 22.06 10.25
CA PHE A 420 21.81 23.00 11.29
C PHE A 420 20.70 23.25 12.31
N ALA A 421 19.44 23.37 11.88
CA ALA A 421 18.31 23.52 12.80
C ALA A 421 18.15 22.30 13.72
N LEU A 422 18.23 21.08 13.16
CA LEU A 422 18.18 19.85 13.95
C LEU A 422 19.37 19.73 14.90
N ALA A 423 20.59 20.03 14.44
CA ALA A 423 21.78 20.00 15.30
C ALA A 423 21.64 20.97 16.48
N ALA A 424 21.11 22.18 16.26
CA ALA A 424 20.83 23.14 17.33
C ALA A 424 19.81 22.58 18.33
N LEU A 425 18.73 21.95 17.87
CA LEU A 425 17.73 21.32 18.74
C LEU A 425 18.33 20.18 19.58
N LEU A 426 19.12 19.29 18.96
CA LEU A 426 19.77 18.19 19.67
C LEU A 426 20.76 18.69 20.74
N LEU A 427 21.48 19.79 20.46
CA LEU A 427 22.39 20.43 21.41
C LEU A 427 21.65 21.12 22.56
N CYS A 428 20.52 21.76 22.29
CA CYS A 428 19.72 22.46 23.30
C CYS A 428 18.91 21.52 24.19
N PHE A 429 18.52 20.34 23.68
CA PHE A 429 17.64 19.40 24.38
C PHE A 429 18.22 17.97 24.42
N PRO A 430 19.40 17.76 25.05
CA PRO A 430 20.09 16.48 25.02
C PRO A 430 19.38 15.35 25.79
N GLU A 431 18.45 15.67 26.70
CA GLU A 431 17.71 14.69 27.51
C GLU A 431 16.34 14.29 26.93
N TYR A 432 15.92 14.87 25.80
CA TYR A 432 14.60 14.65 25.20
C TYR A 432 14.61 13.73 23.96
N ILE A 433 15.73 13.05 23.71
CA ILE A 433 15.93 12.15 22.57
C ILE A 433 15.99 10.71 23.05
#